data_AF-A0A3M2L0N6-F1
#
_entry.id   AF-A0A3M2L0N6-F1
#
_cell.length_a   1.000
_cell.length_b   1.000
_cell.length_c   1.000
_cell.angle_alpha   90.00
_cell.angle_beta   90.00
_cell.angle_gamma   90.00
#
_symmetry.space_group_name_H-M   'P 1'
#
loop_
_entity.id
_entity.type
_entity.pdbx_description
1 polymer ?
#
loop_
_entity_poly.entity_id
_entity_poly.type
_entity_poly.pdbx_seq_one_letter_code
_entity_poly.pdbx_strand_id
1 'polypeptide(L)'
;MYEMLEGQVAVLSSGLLSAREAVNLLKALRKSALYREDQHSYILYPNRELPKFLEKNRIPAELLGQSQVLKTFIEKGDRRIVIRDVNGDVHFHSRMANARILKAALQELQPEYPELKSEEQQRILDIYEAVFDHQSFTGRSGTFYKYEGLGSIYWHMVSKLLLAVQENFYRAQKAGEDAELLEELHTIYYDIREGIGVHKSPDVYGAFPTDPYSHTPQNSGAQQPGMTGQVKEDIISRFAELGVRVEEGKLRFDPALLKPVEFLRRQKVFEYMALSGKKQQIALQPGELAFTLCQVPVIYRRGEKPGITVTLSDGTEEKISGLLLSDQLSQLLFRRDGVIDKIAVTF
;
A
#
# COMPACT_ATOMS: atom_id res chain seq x y z
N MET A 1 -9.06 -15.10 -10.30
CA MET A 1 -8.17 -14.16 -9.57
C MET A 1 -8.91 -12.85 -9.42
N TYR A 2 -8.86 -12.21 -8.26
CA TYR A 2 -9.61 -10.97 -7.97
C TYR A 2 -8.77 -9.73 -8.34
N GLU A 3 -9.41 -8.56 -8.40
CA GLU A 3 -8.69 -7.29 -8.48
C GLU A 3 -7.76 -7.12 -7.27
N MET A 4 -6.56 -6.57 -7.50
CA MET A 4 -5.56 -6.36 -6.46
C MET A 4 -4.94 -4.97 -6.59
N LEU A 5 -4.78 -4.29 -5.47
CA LEU A 5 -4.16 -2.95 -5.40
C LEU A 5 -2.74 -2.97 -5.98
N GLU A 6 -1.98 -4.03 -5.67
CA GLU A 6 -0.60 -4.20 -6.15
C GLU A 6 -0.49 -4.21 -7.67
N GLY A 7 -1.44 -4.84 -8.37
CA GLY A 7 -1.48 -4.82 -9.83
C GLY A 7 -1.71 -3.42 -10.39
N GLN A 8 -2.51 -2.60 -9.70
CA GLN A 8 -2.78 -1.21 -10.09
C GLN A 8 -1.52 -0.35 -9.94
N VAL A 9 -0.84 -0.49 -8.79
CA VAL A 9 0.44 0.16 -8.53
C VAL A 9 1.47 -0.23 -9.59
N ALA A 10 1.60 -1.52 -9.89
CA ALA A 10 2.58 -2.01 -10.85
C ALA A 10 2.35 -1.42 -12.26
N VAL A 11 1.11 -1.41 -12.75
CA VAL A 11 0.82 -0.88 -14.09
C VAL A 11 0.97 0.65 -14.15
N LEU A 12 0.63 1.39 -13.10
CA LEU A 12 0.86 2.84 -13.00
C LEU A 12 2.37 3.19 -13.00
N SER A 13 3.18 2.34 -12.36
CA SER A 13 4.64 2.49 -12.32
C SER A 13 5.35 1.96 -13.57
N SER A 14 4.66 1.26 -14.47
CA SER A 14 5.29 0.60 -15.63
C SER A 14 5.82 1.56 -16.71
N GLY A 15 5.30 2.79 -16.75
CA GLY A 15 5.57 3.73 -17.84
C GLY A 15 4.82 3.43 -19.15
N LEU A 16 3.94 2.43 -19.17
CA LEU A 16 3.19 2.03 -20.38
C LEU A 16 1.90 2.82 -20.60
N LEU A 17 1.26 3.30 -19.52
CA LEU A 17 0.01 4.04 -19.61
C LEU A 17 0.28 5.50 -20.00
N SER A 18 -0.59 6.03 -20.87
CA SER A 18 -0.74 7.48 -21.03
C SER A 18 -1.27 8.12 -19.75
N ALA A 19 -1.09 9.44 -19.61
CA ALA A 19 -1.60 10.19 -18.47
C ALA A 19 -3.13 10.05 -18.31
N ARG A 20 -3.87 10.06 -19.43
CA ARG A 20 -5.33 9.87 -19.44
C ARG A 20 -5.74 8.46 -19.00
N GLU A 21 -5.05 7.43 -19.45
CA GLU A 21 -5.30 6.05 -19.02
C GLU A 21 -5.02 5.88 -17.52
N ALA A 22 -3.94 6.48 -17.01
CA ALA A 22 -3.63 6.48 -15.58
C ALA A 22 -4.76 7.13 -14.76
N VAL A 23 -5.27 8.30 -15.18
CA VAL A 23 -6.41 8.95 -14.51
C VAL A 23 -7.67 8.09 -14.56
N ASN A 24 -7.98 7.50 -15.71
CA ASN A 24 -9.15 6.63 -15.85
C ASN A 24 -9.07 5.41 -14.92
N LEU A 25 -7.89 4.78 -14.83
CA LEU A 25 -7.63 3.68 -13.91
C LEU A 25 -7.81 4.14 -12.46
N LEU A 26 -7.22 5.27 -12.06
CA LEU A 26 -7.32 5.79 -10.69
C LEU A 26 -8.76 6.14 -10.29
N LYS A 27 -9.53 6.72 -11.22
CA LYS A 27 -10.97 6.98 -11.01
C LYS A 27 -11.77 5.68 -10.87
N ALA A 28 -11.43 4.63 -11.62
CA ALA A 28 -12.06 3.32 -11.49
C ALA A 28 -11.67 2.67 -10.15
N LEU A 29 -10.40 2.73 -9.77
CA LEU A 29 -9.89 2.25 -8.48
C LEU A 29 -10.63 2.90 -7.30
N ARG A 30 -10.86 4.22 -7.35
CA ARG A 30 -11.64 4.97 -6.34
C ARG A 30 -13.08 4.47 -6.17
N LYS A 31 -13.66 3.87 -7.21
CA LYS A 31 -15.03 3.31 -7.26
C LYS A 31 -15.07 1.79 -7.09
N SER A 32 -13.92 1.13 -7.02
CA SER A 32 -13.81 -0.33 -6.92
C SER A 32 -14.10 -0.84 -5.51
N ALA A 33 -14.17 -2.17 -5.35
CA ALA A 33 -14.29 -2.80 -4.04
C ALA A 33 -13.00 -2.69 -3.19
N LEU A 34 -11.92 -2.15 -3.78
CA LEU A 34 -10.68 -1.88 -3.05
C LEU A 34 -10.75 -0.59 -2.25
N TYR A 35 -11.66 0.34 -2.57
CA TYR A 35 -11.81 1.55 -1.77
C TYR A 35 -12.56 1.26 -0.47
N ARG A 36 -11.95 1.62 0.66
CA ARG A 36 -12.48 1.48 2.01
C ARG A 36 -12.81 2.85 2.58
N GLU A 37 -14.11 3.09 2.76
CA GLU A 37 -14.70 4.42 3.01
C GLU A 37 -14.39 4.99 4.40
N ASP A 38 -14.52 4.20 5.46
CA ASP A 38 -14.29 4.63 6.85
C ASP A 38 -12.87 5.17 7.10
N GLN A 39 -11.90 4.66 6.35
CA GLN A 39 -10.50 5.09 6.41
C GLN A 39 -10.08 5.92 5.19
N HIS A 40 -10.98 6.19 4.25
CA HIS A 40 -10.70 6.90 3.01
C HIS A 40 -9.41 6.42 2.32
N SER A 41 -9.28 5.10 2.15
CA SER A 41 -8.04 4.49 1.64
C SER A 41 -8.33 3.16 0.94
N TYR A 42 -7.30 2.35 0.65
CA TYR A 42 -7.41 1.17 -0.19
C TYR A 42 -6.98 -0.12 0.51
N ILE A 43 -7.76 -1.19 0.33
CA ILE A 43 -7.41 -2.56 0.74
C ILE A 43 -6.70 -3.31 -0.40
N LEU A 44 -5.99 -4.38 -0.06
CA LEU A 44 -5.17 -5.11 -1.03
C LEU A 44 -5.97 -5.86 -2.10
N TYR A 45 -7.12 -6.42 -1.70
CA TYR A 45 -8.05 -7.19 -2.52
C TYR A 45 -9.44 -7.09 -1.89
N PRO A 46 -10.53 -7.35 -2.64
CA PRO A 46 -11.89 -7.14 -2.14
C PRO A 46 -12.16 -7.88 -0.84
N ASN A 47 -12.81 -7.17 0.10
CA ASN A 47 -13.32 -7.79 1.32
C ASN A 47 -14.46 -8.75 0.96
N ARG A 48 -14.58 -9.86 1.68
CA ARG A 48 -15.63 -10.85 1.44
C ARG A 48 -16.07 -11.52 2.73
N GLU A 49 -17.32 -11.97 2.75
CA GLU A 49 -17.79 -12.82 3.83
C GLU A 49 -17.29 -14.24 3.62
N LEU A 50 -16.73 -14.82 4.68
CA LEU A 50 -16.40 -16.24 4.71
C LEU A 50 -17.59 -17.01 5.28
N PRO A 51 -17.82 -18.26 4.83
CA PRO A 51 -18.90 -19.07 5.38
C PRO A 51 -18.78 -19.15 6.91
N LYS A 52 -19.90 -19.04 7.61
CA LYS A 52 -19.93 -19.16 9.07
C LYS A 52 -19.58 -20.59 9.48
N PHE A 53 -19.23 -20.78 10.74
CA PHE A 53 -18.76 -22.09 11.23
C PHE A 53 -19.73 -23.24 10.90
N LEU A 54 -21.04 -23.03 11.07
CA LEU A 54 -22.07 -24.04 10.81
C LEU A 54 -22.34 -24.27 9.32
N GLU A 55 -21.92 -23.35 8.45
CA GLU A 55 -22.12 -23.42 6.99
C GLU A 55 -20.96 -24.14 6.29
N LYS A 56 -19.74 -24.07 6.84
CA LYS A 56 -18.49 -24.49 6.18
C LYS A 56 -18.40 -25.96 5.78
N ASN A 57 -19.00 -26.86 6.55
CA ASN A 57 -18.76 -28.30 6.44
C ASN A 57 -20.07 -29.05 6.37
N ARG A 58 -20.95 -28.68 5.43
CA ARG A 58 -22.22 -29.35 5.20
C ARG A 58 -22.18 -29.96 3.80
N ILE A 59 -22.35 -31.28 3.72
CA ILE A 59 -22.39 -31.99 2.45
C ILE A 59 -23.82 -31.87 1.88
N PRO A 60 -24.01 -31.22 0.72
CA PRO A 60 -25.32 -31.16 0.06
C PRO A 60 -25.88 -32.56 -0.22
N ALA A 61 -27.20 -32.73 -0.13
CA ALA A 61 -27.85 -34.02 -0.30
C ALA A 61 -27.58 -34.62 -1.70
N GLU A 62 -27.46 -33.76 -2.71
CA GLU A 62 -27.15 -34.13 -4.09
C GLU A 62 -25.74 -34.71 -4.20
N LEU A 63 -24.75 -34.14 -3.49
CA LEU A 63 -23.37 -34.65 -3.46
C LEU A 63 -23.28 -35.94 -2.64
N LEU A 64 -23.95 -35.99 -1.48
CA LEU A 64 -24.04 -37.20 -0.67
C LEU A 64 -24.68 -38.35 -1.45
N GLY A 65 -25.65 -38.05 -2.30
CA GLY A 65 -26.33 -38.99 -3.18
C GLY A 65 -25.39 -39.77 -4.10
N GLN A 66 -24.23 -39.20 -4.44
CA GLN A 66 -23.28 -39.74 -5.42
C GLN A 66 -22.38 -40.85 -4.86
N SER A 67 -22.18 -40.91 -3.53
CA SER A 67 -21.35 -41.94 -2.89
C SER A 67 -22.21 -42.90 -2.07
N GLN A 68 -22.24 -44.16 -2.48
CA GLN A 68 -22.92 -45.18 -1.69
C GLN A 68 -22.16 -45.50 -0.40
N VAL A 69 -20.83 -45.40 -0.42
CA VAL A 69 -20.02 -45.69 0.76
C VAL A 69 -20.21 -44.66 1.88
N LEU A 70 -20.36 -43.36 1.54
CA LEU A 70 -20.70 -42.36 2.54
C LEU A 70 -22.04 -42.65 3.23
N LYS A 71 -23.04 -43.15 2.50
CA LYS A 71 -24.32 -43.59 3.08
C LYS A 71 -24.13 -44.80 4.00
N THR A 72 -23.32 -45.78 3.58
CA THR A 72 -22.98 -46.95 4.40
C THR A 72 -22.30 -46.56 5.71
N PHE A 73 -21.37 -45.58 5.71
CA PHE A 73 -20.77 -45.08 6.94
C PHE A 73 -21.82 -44.53 7.91
N ILE A 74 -22.79 -43.78 7.39
CA ILE A 74 -23.88 -43.21 8.20
C ILE A 74 -24.78 -44.31 8.76
N GLU A 75 -25.18 -45.28 7.93
CA GLU A 75 -26.04 -46.40 8.32
C GLU A 75 -25.39 -47.29 9.40
N LYS A 76 -24.08 -47.54 9.29
CA LYS A 76 -23.31 -48.30 10.28
C LYS A 76 -22.91 -47.49 11.52
N GLY A 77 -23.19 -46.18 11.54
CA GLY A 77 -22.74 -45.28 12.62
C GLY A 77 -21.22 -45.09 12.68
N ASP A 78 -20.51 -45.34 11.58
CA ASP A 78 -19.06 -45.15 11.48
C ASP A 78 -18.73 -43.67 11.25
N ARG A 79 -18.31 -43.02 12.32
CA ARG A 79 -18.09 -41.56 12.34
C ARG A 79 -16.75 -41.13 11.80
N ARG A 80 -15.86 -42.06 11.40
CA ARG A 80 -14.46 -41.80 11.05
C ARG A 80 -14.26 -40.86 9.86
N ILE A 81 -15.20 -40.85 8.90
CA ILE A 81 -15.14 -40.01 7.69
C ILE A 81 -16.24 -38.96 7.67
N VAL A 82 -17.49 -39.34 7.93
CA VAL A 82 -18.66 -38.45 7.96
C VAL A 82 -19.48 -38.64 9.23
N ILE A 83 -20.21 -37.60 9.63
CA ILE A 83 -21.09 -37.59 10.80
C ILE A 83 -22.42 -36.99 10.39
N ARG A 84 -23.52 -37.63 10.77
CA ARG A 84 -24.87 -37.06 10.68
C ARG A 84 -25.22 -36.33 11.98
N ASP A 85 -25.65 -35.08 11.89
CA ASP A 85 -26.07 -34.29 13.05
C ASP A 85 -27.52 -34.60 13.47
N VAL A 86 -27.99 -33.93 14.53
CA VAL A 86 -29.34 -34.11 15.08
C VAL A 86 -30.45 -33.58 14.17
N ASN A 87 -30.12 -32.69 13.23
CA ASN A 87 -31.05 -32.14 12.24
C ASN A 87 -31.08 -32.99 10.96
N GLY A 88 -30.19 -33.98 10.87
CA GLY A 88 -30.07 -34.90 9.75
C GLY A 88 -29.07 -34.47 8.69
N ASP A 89 -28.37 -33.34 8.87
CA ASP A 89 -27.30 -32.88 7.99
C ASP A 89 -26.05 -33.73 8.13
N VAL A 90 -25.26 -33.81 7.07
CA VAL A 90 -24.04 -34.63 7.03
C VAL A 90 -22.82 -33.74 6.87
N HIS A 91 -21.78 -34.06 7.65
CA HIS A 91 -20.55 -33.29 7.74
C HIS A 91 -19.35 -34.22 7.59
N PHE A 92 -18.25 -33.77 6.99
CA PHE A 92 -16.99 -34.49 7.13
C PHE A 92 -16.51 -34.42 8.58
N HIS A 93 -15.84 -35.48 9.06
CA HIS A 93 -15.27 -35.46 10.40
C HIS A 93 -14.25 -34.33 10.52
N SER A 94 -14.30 -33.58 11.62
CA SER A 94 -13.39 -32.47 11.97
C SER A 94 -11.87 -32.76 11.87
N ARG A 95 -11.44 -34.03 11.85
CA ARG A 95 -10.03 -34.40 11.67
C ARG A 95 -9.56 -34.24 10.22
N MET A 96 -10.48 -34.15 9.26
CA MET A 96 -10.17 -33.93 7.85
C MET A 96 -9.86 -32.46 7.63
N ALA A 97 -8.59 -32.09 7.78
CA ALA A 97 -8.15 -30.70 7.53
C ALA A 97 -7.87 -30.42 6.06
N ASN A 98 -7.66 -31.46 5.24
CA ASN A 98 -7.46 -31.36 3.79
C ASN A 98 -7.61 -32.75 3.13
N ALA A 99 -7.64 -32.74 1.79
CA ALA A 99 -7.79 -33.93 0.95
C ALA A 99 -6.71 -35.00 1.21
N ARG A 100 -5.48 -34.62 1.62
CA ARG A 100 -4.42 -35.59 1.93
C ARG A 100 -4.76 -36.43 3.16
N ILE A 101 -5.29 -35.79 4.21
CA ILE A 101 -5.71 -36.50 5.44
C ILE A 101 -6.93 -37.39 5.14
N LEU A 102 -7.90 -36.88 4.38
CA LEU A 102 -9.05 -37.66 3.94
C LEU A 102 -8.63 -38.89 3.14
N LYS A 103 -7.73 -38.72 2.16
CA LYS A 103 -7.22 -39.82 1.34
C LYS A 103 -6.55 -40.90 2.18
N ALA A 104 -5.69 -40.53 3.14
CA ALA A 104 -5.06 -41.48 4.05
C ALA A 104 -6.09 -42.24 4.88
N ALA A 105 -7.09 -41.54 5.44
CA ALA A 105 -8.15 -42.17 6.21
C ALA A 105 -9.01 -43.13 5.37
N LEU A 106 -9.31 -42.81 4.11
CA LEU A 106 -10.03 -43.71 3.21
C LEU A 106 -9.22 -44.98 2.88
N GLN A 107 -7.90 -44.85 2.72
CA GLN A 107 -7.01 -45.99 2.47
C GLN A 107 -6.94 -46.93 3.68
N GLU A 108 -6.86 -46.39 4.89
CA GLU A 108 -6.88 -47.18 6.14
C GLU A 108 -8.18 -47.98 6.32
N LEU A 109 -9.31 -47.44 5.81
CA LEU A 109 -10.62 -48.07 5.91
C LEU A 109 -10.93 -49.08 4.80
N GLN A 110 -10.14 -49.10 3.72
CA GLN A 110 -10.39 -49.98 2.58
C GLN A 110 -10.49 -51.48 2.96
N PRO A 111 -9.70 -52.03 3.90
CA PRO A 111 -9.87 -53.42 4.34
C PRO A 111 -11.21 -53.71 5.01
N GLU A 112 -11.81 -52.72 5.70
CA GLU A 112 -13.10 -52.84 6.37
C GLU A 112 -14.29 -52.54 5.44
N TYR A 113 -14.04 -51.78 4.37
CA TYR A 113 -15.03 -51.36 3.36
C TYR A 113 -14.47 -51.63 1.95
N PRO A 114 -14.61 -52.86 1.43
CA PRO A 114 -14.08 -53.26 0.12
C PRO A 114 -14.61 -52.44 -1.05
N GLU A 115 -15.74 -51.75 -0.87
CA GLU A 115 -16.34 -50.83 -1.84
C GLU A 115 -15.54 -49.53 -1.99
N LEU A 116 -14.63 -49.18 -1.06
CA LEU A 116 -13.66 -48.08 -1.16
C LEU A 116 -12.54 -48.40 -2.17
N LYS A 117 -12.92 -48.73 -3.40
CA LYS A 117 -12.01 -48.84 -4.54
C LYS A 117 -11.55 -47.46 -4.97
N SER A 118 -10.53 -47.39 -5.83
CA SER A 118 -9.91 -46.15 -6.29
C SER A 118 -10.92 -45.12 -6.82
N GLU A 119 -11.93 -45.56 -7.59
CA GLU A 119 -12.97 -44.68 -8.14
C GLU A 119 -13.84 -44.04 -7.06
N GLU A 120 -14.23 -44.82 -6.04
CA GLU A 120 -15.06 -44.32 -4.95
C GLU A 120 -14.26 -43.40 -4.01
N GLN A 121 -12.99 -43.73 -3.76
CA GLN A 121 -12.10 -42.84 -3.01
C GLN A 121 -11.96 -41.49 -3.73
N GLN A 122 -11.77 -41.50 -5.05
CA GLN A 122 -11.69 -40.27 -5.84
C GLN A 122 -13.00 -39.49 -5.78
N ARG A 123 -14.15 -40.16 -5.90
CA ARG A 123 -15.47 -39.52 -5.78
C ARG A 123 -15.66 -38.83 -4.43
N ILE A 124 -15.25 -39.46 -3.33
CA ILE A 124 -15.33 -38.86 -1.99
C ILE A 124 -14.38 -37.65 -1.88
N LEU A 125 -13.20 -37.70 -2.49
CA LEU A 125 -12.28 -36.57 -2.57
C LEU A 125 -12.86 -35.42 -3.40
N ASP A 126 -13.57 -35.71 -4.48
CA ASP A 126 -14.24 -34.70 -5.33
C ASP A 126 -15.42 -34.06 -4.59
N ILE A 127 -16.20 -34.83 -3.82
CA ILE A 127 -17.24 -34.28 -2.93
C ILE A 127 -16.62 -33.38 -1.86
N TYR A 128 -15.51 -33.81 -1.26
CA TYR A 128 -14.78 -33.00 -0.28
C TYR A 128 -14.29 -31.69 -0.90
N GLU A 129 -13.75 -31.74 -2.11
CA GLU A 129 -13.33 -30.56 -2.84
C GLU A 129 -14.51 -29.63 -3.18
N ALA A 130 -15.65 -30.17 -3.62
CA ALA A 130 -16.84 -29.37 -3.90
C ALA A 130 -17.42 -28.67 -2.64
N VAL A 131 -17.21 -29.24 -1.44
CA VAL A 131 -17.62 -28.62 -0.18
C VAL A 131 -16.67 -27.50 0.27
N PHE A 132 -15.36 -27.67 0.06
CA PHE A 132 -14.35 -26.76 0.63
C PHE A 132 -13.66 -25.82 -0.37
N ASP A 133 -13.71 -26.11 -1.68
CA ASP A 133 -13.08 -25.35 -2.77
C ASP A 133 -11.61 -24.98 -2.45
N HIS A 134 -10.81 -25.97 -2.05
CA HIS A 134 -9.41 -25.77 -1.72
C HIS A 134 -8.56 -25.42 -2.95
N GLN A 135 -8.99 -25.75 -4.17
CA GLN A 135 -8.33 -25.34 -5.41
C GLN A 135 -8.29 -23.81 -5.56
N SER A 136 -9.27 -23.10 -5.02
CA SER A 136 -9.31 -21.63 -5.01
C SER A 136 -8.47 -21.00 -3.89
N PHE A 137 -7.79 -21.80 -3.05
CA PHE A 137 -6.97 -21.29 -1.95
C PHE A 137 -5.63 -20.72 -2.46
N THR A 138 -5.50 -19.40 -2.39
CA THR A 138 -4.28 -18.68 -2.77
C THR A 138 -3.34 -18.39 -1.59
N GLY A 139 -3.64 -18.89 -0.40
CA GLY A 139 -2.93 -18.58 0.85
C GLY A 139 -3.82 -17.95 1.92
N ARG A 140 -3.19 -17.57 3.05
CA ARG A 140 -3.89 -17.07 4.25
C ARG A 140 -4.66 -15.76 4.05
N SER A 141 -4.33 -15.00 3.00
CA SER A 141 -4.90 -13.69 2.65
C SER A 141 -6.42 -13.68 2.73
N GLY A 142 -7.04 -14.68 2.12
CA GLY A 142 -8.49 -14.80 2.04
C GLY A 142 -9.14 -15.56 3.21
N THR A 143 -8.44 -15.84 4.31
CA THR A 143 -8.96 -16.69 5.41
C THR A 143 -8.81 -16.10 6.82
N PHE A 144 -8.34 -14.86 6.93
CA PHE A 144 -8.21 -14.11 8.19
C PHE A 144 -8.52 -12.62 8.01
N TYR A 145 -8.63 -11.88 9.12
CA TYR A 145 -9.24 -10.53 9.17
C TYR A 145 -8.29 -9.40 9.64
N LYS A 146 -6.97 -9.62 9.63
CA LYS A 146 -5.95 -8.62 10.00
C LYS A 146 -4.66 -8.82 9.19
N TYR A 147 -3.64 -8.00 9.42
CA TYR A 147 -2.42 -7.96 8.63
C TYR A 147 -2.74 -7.72 7.16
N GLU A 148 -2.35 -8.62 6.26
CA GLU A 148 -2.69 -8.53 4.84
C GLU A 148 -4.16 -8.92 4.57
N GLY A 149 -4.88 -9.49 5.54
CA GLY A 149 -6.16 -10.16 5.37
C GLY A 149 -7.37 -9.31 4.99
N LEU A 150 -8.53 -9.95 4.99
CA LEU A 150 -9.80 -9.39 4.56
C LEU A 150 -10.15 -8.10 5.32
N GLY A 151 -10.49 -7.06 4.56
CA GLY A 151 -10.88 -5.74 5.08
C GLY A 151 -9.73 -4.90 5.67
N SER A 152 -8.51 -5.40 5.67
CA SER A 152 -7.35 -4.71 6.23
C SER A 152 -6.68 -3.82 5.19
N ILE A 153 -6.39 -2.56 5.55
CA ILE A 153 -5.53 -1.68 4.74
C ILE A 153 -4.08 -2.01 5.09
N TYR A 154 -3.25 -2.21 4.08
CA TYR A 154 -1.81 -2.42 4.25
C TYR A 154 -1.04 -1.19 3.73
N TRP A 155 -0.59 -0.34 4.65
CA TRP A 155 -0.21 1.04 4.35
C TRP A 155 0.98 1.17 3.41
N HIS A 156 1.92 0.23 3.43
CA HIS A 156 3.04 0.24 2.48
C HIS A 156 2.56 0.20 1.03
N MET A 157 1.52 -0.58 0.70
CA MET A 157 1.00 -0.64 -0.66
C MET A 157 0.27 0.66 -1.05
N VAL A 158 -0.39 1.32 -0.09
CA VAL A 158 -1.03 2.62 -0.32
C VAL A 158 0.00 3.72 -0.56
N SER A 159 1.11 3.75 0.18
CA SER A 159 2.20 4.70 -0.09
C SER A 159 2.91 4.42 -1.42
N LYS A 160 2.98 3.16 -1.86
CA LYS A 160 3.43 2.84 -3.23
C LYS A 160 2.47 3.38 -4.29
N LEU A 161 1.15 3.28 -4.06
CA LEU A 161 0.16 3.91 -4.93
C LEU A 161 0.37 5.44 -4.99
N LEU A 162 0.54 6.09 -3.84
CA LEU A 162 0.79 7.53 -3.76
C LEU A 162 2.02 7.93 -4.59
N LEU A 163 3.12 7.20 -4.44
CA LEU A 163 4.34 7.40 -5.22
C LEU A 163 4.10 7.17 -6.73
N ALA A 164 3.39 6.11 -7.11
CA ALA A 164 3.07 5.83 -8.52
C ALA A 164 2.24 6.96 -9.14
N VAL A 165 1.25 7.51 -8.43
CA VAL A 165 0.45 8.65 -8.91
C VAL A 165 1.31 9.89 -9.07
N GLN A 166 2.21 10.15 -8.13
CA GLN A 166 3.17 11.26 -8.23
C GLN A 166 4.07 11.15 -9.46
N GLU A 167 4.61 9.96 -9.74
CA GLU A 167 5.43 9.74 -10.93
C GLU A 167 4.63 9.97 -12.22
N ASN A 168 3.35 9.58 -12.25
CA ASN A 168 2.47 9.85 -13.39
C ASN A 168 2.19 11.34 -13.56
N PHE A 169 1.98 12.10 -12.46
CA PHE A 169 1.86 13.55 -12.51
C PHE A 169 3.08 14.21 -13.19
N TYR A 170 4.29 13.85 -12.76
CA TYR A 170 5.50 14.43 -13.34
C TYR A 170 5.79 13.95 -14.76
N ARG A 171 5.42 12.72 -15.12
CA ARG A 171 5.50 12.24 -16.51
C ARG A 171 4.56 13.04 -17.41
N ALA A 172 3.32 13.27 -16.97
CA ALA A 172 2.34 14.10 -17.68
C ALA A 172 2.85 15.55 -17.84
N GLN A 173 3.40 16.13 -16.76
CA GLN A 173 3.95 17.49 -16.80
C GLN A 173 5.10 17.59 -17.81
N LYS A 174 6.02 16.61 -17.81
CA LYS A 174 7.15 16.56 -18.74
C LYS A 174 6.71 16.37 -20.20
N ALA A 175 5.62 15.63 -20.42
CA ALA A 175 5.04 15.42 -21.75
C ALA A 175 4.27 16.64 -22.27
N GLY A 176 4.06 17.67 -21.44
CA GLY A 176 3.30 18.86 -21.82
C GLY A 176 1.80 18.61 -21.92
N GLU A 177 1.28 17.66 -21.14
CA GLU A 177 -0.15 17.41 -21.03
C GLU A 177 -0.90 18.66 -20.56
N ASP A 178 -2.19 18.75 -20.90
CA ASP A 178 -2.99 19.91 -20.60
C ASP A 178 -3.21 20.13 -19.09
N ALA A 179 -3.52 21.37 -18.72
CA ALA A 179 -3.67 21.79 -17.33
C ALA A 179 -4.82 21.07 -16.60
N GLU A 180 -5.88 20.68 -17.31
CA GLU A 180 -7.01 19.96 -16.72
C GLU A 180 -6.57 18.55 -16.29
N LEU A 181 -5.85 17.84 -17.15
CA LEU A 181 -5.32 16.51 -16.85
C LEU A 181 -4.29 16.52 -15.70
N LEU A 182 -3.43 17.55 -15.64
CA LEU A 182 -2.51 17.74 -14.52
C LEU A 182 -3.25 18.01 -13.21
N GLU A 183 -4.30 18.82 -13.23
CA GLU A 183 -5.11 19.09 -12.04
C GLU A 183 -5.86 17.84 -11.54
N GLU A 184 -6.31 16.98 -12.45
CA GLU A 184 -6.91 15.69 -12.09
C GLU A 184 -5.91 14.78 -11.35
N LEU A 185 -4.69 14.65 -11.87
CA LEU A 185 -3.62 13.86 -11.21
C LEU A 185 -3.22 14.49 -9.86
N HIS A 186 -3.12 15.81 -9.80
CA HIS A 186 -2.85 16.55 -8.57
C HIS A 186 -3.93 16.31 -7.50
N THR A 187 -5.20 16.39 -7.90
CA THR A 187 -6.35 16.13 -7.01
C THR A 187 -6.33 14.69 -6.50
N ILE A 188 -6.12 13.72 -7.39
CA ILE A 188 -6.06 12.29 -7.01
C ILE A 188 -4.87 12.01 -6.08
N TYR A 189 -3.70 12.59 -6.36
CA TYR A 189 -2.53 12.48 -5.49
C TYR A 189 -2.86 12.94 -4.07
N TYR A 190 -3.53 14.07 -3.93
CA TYR A 190 -3.87 14.63 -2.63
C TYR A 190 -5.03 13.93 -1.91
N ASP A 191 -5.98 13.34 -2.64
CA ASP A 191 -7.01 12.44 -2.08
C ASP A 191 -6.35 11.22 -1.42
N ILE A 192 -5.44 10.55 -2.14
CA ILE A 192 -4.69 9.40 -1.61
C ILE A 192 -3.82 9.81 -0.42
N ARG A 193 -3.17 10.97 -0.50
CA ARG A 193 -2.32 11.48 0.60
C ARG A 193 -3.11 11.75 1.87
N GLU A 194 -4.34 12.28 1.76
CA GLU A 194 -5.22 12.39 2.93
C GLU A 194 -5.55 11.02 3.51
N GLY A 195 -5.80 10.03 2.65
CA GLY A 195 -6.03 8.65 3.05
C GLY A 195 -4.94 8.05 3.95
N ILE A 196 -3.66 8.40 3.73
CA ILE A 196 -2.52 7.99 4.60
C ILE A 196 -2.75 8.39 6.07
N GLY A 197 -3.39 9.55 6.29
CA GLY A 197 -4.05 9.83 7.56
C GLY A 197 -3.30 10.69 8.56
N VAL A 198 -2.22 11.40 8.16
CA VAL A 198 -1.46 12.30 9.07
C VAL A 198 -2.35 13.39 9.70
N HIS A 199 -3.46 13.78 9.05
CA HIS A 199 -4.41 14.76 9.57
C HIS A 199 -5.71 14.16 10.12
N LYS A 200 -5.84 12.83 10.16
CA LYS A 200 -6.98 12.18 10.82
C LYS A 200 -6.95 12.47 12.31
N SER A 201 -8.11 12.45 12.96
CA SER A 201 -8.15 12.46 14.41
C SER A 201 -7.49 11.20 14.97
N PRO A 202 -6.90 11.25 16.18
CA PRO A 202 -6.35 10.07 16.83
C PRO A 202 -7.36 8.93 16.98
N ASP A 203 -8.65 9.23 17.12
CA ASP A 203 -9.71 8.22 17.22
C ASP A 203 -9.93 7.46 15.91
N VAL A 204 -9.94 8.18 14.77
CA VAL A 204 -10.09 7.55 13.44
C VAL A 204 -8.82 6.80 13.05
N TYR A 205 -7.64 7.37 13.34
CA TYR A 205 -6.37 6.72 13.07
C TYR A 205 -6.14 5.51 14.01
N GLY A 206 -6.58 5.65 15.26
CA GLY A 206 -6.41 4.68 16.35
C GLY A 206 -5.03 4.69 17.01
N ALA A 207 -4.25 5.76 16.79
CA ALA A 207 -2.93 6.01 17.39
C ALA A 207 -2.53 7.48 17.14
N PHE A 208 -1.27 7.84 17.43
CA PHE A 208 -0.71 9.12 16.98
C PHE A 208 -0.58 9.13 15.45
N PRO A 209 -1.28 10.05 14.73
CA PRO A 209 -1.28 10.05 13.26
C PRO A 209 0.08 10.35 12.60
N THR A 210 1.03 10.86 13.38
CA THR A 210 2.40 11.13 12.95
C THR A 210 3.28 9.88 12.93
N ASP A 211 2.85 8.80 13.58
CA ASP A 211 3.62 7.57 13.69
C ASP A 211 3.18 6.58 12.60
N PRO A 212 4.10 5.97 11.85
CA PRO A 212 3.75 4.99 10.83
C PRO A 212 3.38 3.63 11.45
N TYR A 213 2.45 2.92 10.80
CA TYR A 213 1.97 1.59 11.19
C TYR A 213 1.86 0.69 9.95
N SER A 214 2.05 -0.61 10.10
CA SER A 214 2.00 -1.51 8.95
C SER A 214 0.61 -1.64 8.33
N HIS A 215 -0.44 -1.73 9.17
CA HIS A 215 -1.79 -1.99 8.68
C HIS A 215 -2.90 -1.47 9.61
N THR A 216 -4.09 -1.28 9.06
CA THR A 216 -5.32 -0.95 9.81
C THR A 216 -6.41 -1.97 9.44
N PRO A 217 -6.67 -2.98 10.30
CA PRO A 217 -7.76 -3.93 10.11
C PRO A 217 -9.14 -3.27 10.04
N GLN A 218 -10.17 -4.03 9.67
CA GLN A 218 -11.54 -3.50 9.63
C GLN A 218 -12.07 -3.15 11.04
N ASN A 219 -11.68 -3.92 12.06
CA ASN A 219 -12.26 -3.86 13.39
C ASN A 219 -11.36 -3.19 14.44
N SER A 220 -10.32 -2.47 14.01
CA SER A 220 -9.39 -1.79 14.93
C SER A 220 -8.70 -0.60 14.26
N GLY A 221 -8.08 0.25 15.07
CA GLY A 221 -7.14 1.27 14.62
C GLY A 221 -5.82 0.71 14.08
N ALA A 222 -4.89 1.61 13.77
CA ALA A 222 -3.55 1.30 13.25
C ALA A 222 -2.78 0.28 14.12
N GLN A 223 -2.09 -0.67 13.48
CA GLN A 223 -1.40 -1.81 14.12
C GLN A 223 0.04 -1.97 13.60
N GLN A 224 0.93 -2.46 14.47
CA GLN A 224 2.37 -2.64 14.23
C GLN A 224 3.13 -1.32 13.98
N PRO A 225 3.52 -0.60 15.05
CA PRO A 225 4.17 0.70 14.93
C PRO A 225 5.60 0.61 14.36
N GLY A 226 6.02 1.69 13.70
CA GLY A 226 7.43 2.02 13.46
C GLY A 226 7.98 1.50 12.14
N MET A 227 8.69 0.37 12.16
CA MET A 227 9.61 -0.05 11.09
C MET A 227 8.92 -0.72 9.89
N THR A 228 7.90 -0.05 9.32
CA THR A 228 7.25 -0.46 8.06
C THR A 228 7.98 0.14 6.85
N GLY A 229 8.00 -0.58 5.72
CA GLY A 229 8.55 -0.07 4.46
C GLY A 229 7.80 1.14 3.88
N GLN A 230 6.61 1.44 4.41
CA GLN A 230 5.82 2.64 4.09
C GLN A 230 6.68 3.91 4.15
N VAL A 231 7.51 4.06 5.19
CA VAL A 231 8.28 5.29 5.45
C VAL A 231 9.25 5.63 4.32
N LYS A 232 9.80 4.62 3.63
CA LYS A 232 10.69 4.83 2.48
C LYS A 232 9.94 5.49 1.33
N GLU A 233 8.71 5.04 1.07
CA GLU A 233 7.91 5.58 -0.02
C GLU A 233 7.49 7.01 0.28
N ASP A 234 7.05 7.27 1.53
CA ASP A 234 6.61 8.60 1.97
C ASP A 234 7.76 9.63 1.97
N ILE A 235 9.00 9.21 2.29
CA ILE A 235 10.20 10.06 2.17
C ILE A 235 10.43 10.48 0.72
N ILE A 236 10.37 9.53 -0.22
CA ILE A 236 10.56 9.82 -1.66
C ILE A 236 9.45 10.75 -2.15
N SER A 237 8.20 10.44 -1.78
CA SER A 237 7.07 11.29 -2.12
C SER A 237 7.21 12.69 -1.57
N ARG A 238 7.71 12.85 -0.33
CA ARG A 238 7.94 14.17 0.26
C ARG A 238 9.02 14.97 -0.46
N PHE A 239 10.12 14.34 -0.89
CA PHE A 239 11.15 15.05 -1.67
C PHE A 239 10.62 15.54 -3.01
N ALA A 240 9.80 14.73 -3.68
CA ALA A 240 9.14 15.16 -4.90
C ALA A 240 8.08 16.25 -4.66
N GLU A 241 7.31 16.22 -3.56
CA GLU A 241 6.44 17.36 -3.19
C GLU A 241 7.22 18.66 -3.00
N LEU A 242 8.38 18.58 -2.36
CA LEU A 242 9.33 19.69 -2.23
C LEU A 242 9.98 20.06 -3.58
N GLY A 243 9.73 19.30 -4.64
CA GLY A 243 10.28 19.55 -5.97
C GLY A 243 11.74 19.15 -6.14
N VAL A 244 12.32 18.37 -5.24
CA VAL A 244 13.72 17.93 -5.35
C VAL A 244 13.84 16.87 -6.46
N ARG A 245 14.52 17.22 -7.55
CA ARG A 245 14.65 16.37 -8.74
C ARG A 245 16.11 16.32 -9.19
N VAL A 246 16.61 15.14 -9.51
CA VAL A 246 17.95 14.96 -10.08
C VAL A 246 17.81 14.43 -11.50
N GLU A 247 18.24 15.22 -12.47
CA GLU A 247 18.16 14.90 -13.90
C GLU A 247 19.51 15.23 -14.53
N GLU A 248 20.09 14.28 -15.28
CA GLU A 248 21.41 14.44 -15.93
C GLU A 248 22.52 14.91 -14.97
N GLY A 249 22.51 14.41 -13.73
CA GLY A 249 23.50 14.75 -12.71
C GLY A 249 23.31 16.11 -12.04
N LYS A 250 22.25 16.85 -12.38
CA LYS A 250 21.98 18.19 -11.84
C LYS A 250 20.75 18.20 -10.93
N LEU A 251 20.84 18.96 -9.83
CA LEU A 251 19.70 19.21 -8.96
C LEU A 251 18.81 20.31 -9.54
N ARG A 252 17.53 20.01 -9.67
CA ARG A 252 16.45 20.93 -10.00
C ARG A 252 15.47 21.03 -8.84
N PHE A 253 14.88 22.21 -8.69
CA PHE A 253 13.74 22.44 -7.81
C PHE A 253 12.48 22.67 -8.67
N ASP A 254 11.49 21.78 -8.55
CA ASP A 254 10.23 21.80 -9.30
C ASP A 254 9.04 21.53 -8.37
N PRO A 255 8.65 22.52 -7.55
CA PRO A 255 7.69 22.33 -6.45
C PRO A 255 6.23 22.34 -6.96
N ALA A 256 5.96 21.74 -8.12
CA ALA A 256 4.64 21.74 -8.76
C ALA A 256 3.53 21.13 -7.88
N LEU A 257 3.89 20.22 -6.97
CA LEU A 257 2.96 19.67 -5.99
C LEU A 257 2.95 20.46 -4.66
N LEU A 258 3.91 21.33 -4.37
CA LEU A 258 4.03 21.97 -3.05
C LEU A 258 2.85 22.89 -2.73
N LYS A 259 2.17 22.66 -1.61
CA LYS A 259 0.98 23.45 -1.25
C LYS A 259 1.34 24.81 -0.65
N PRO A 260 0.61 25.89 -1.01
CA PRO A 260 0.76 27.20 -0.39
C PRO A 260 0.66 27.23 1.14
N VAL A 261 -0.15 26.35 1.71
CA VAL A 261 -0.37 26.27 3.16
C VAL A 261 0.86 25.81 3.94
N GLU A 262 1.86 25.25 3.27
CA GLU A 262 3.09 24.75 3.91
C GLU A 262 4.09 25.85 4.26
N PHE A 263 3.93 27.05 3.70
CA PHE A 263 4.76 28.20 4.04
C PHE A 263 4.37 28.80 5.39
N LEU A 264 5.36 29.27 6.14
CA LEU A 264 5.14 29.83 7.47
C LEU A 264 4.29 31.10 7.43
N ARG A 265 3.36 31.23 8.38
CA ARG A 265 2.57 32.46 8.60
C ARG A 265 3.21 33.42 9.60
N ARG A 266 4.21 32.95 10.34
CA ARG A 266 4.92 33.70 11.39
C ARG A 266 6.36 33.25 11.46
N GLN A 267 7.22 34.11 11.98
CA GLN A 267 8.62 33.80 12.20
C GLN A 267 8.79 32.52 13.03
N LYS A 268 9.75 31.67 12.65
CA LYS A 268 10.17 30.49 13.42
C LYS A 268 11.68 30.29 13.32
N VAL A 269 12.23 29.56 14.28
CA VAL A 269 13.61 29.08 14.23
C VAL A 269 13.62 27.68 13.63
N PHE A 270 14.39 27.48 12.57
CA PHE A 270 14.70 26.17 12.02
C PHE A 270 15.99 25.65 12.63
N GLU A 271 15.88 24.61 13.45
CA GLU A 271 17.03 23.92 14.03
C GLU A 271 17.40 22.72 13.15
N TYR A 272 18.68 22.57 12.85
CA TYR A 272 19.18 21.44 12.08
C TYR A 272 20.57 21.00 12.55
N MET A 273 20.95 19.80 12.15
CA MET A 273 22.30 19.28 12.36
C MET A 273 23.14 19.56 11.12
N ALA A 274 24.19 20.36 11.23
CA ALA A 274 25.11 20.63 10.13
C ALA A 274 26.03 19.44 9.85
N LEU A 275 26.67 19.39 8.67
CA LEU A 275 27.64 18.35 8.30
C LEU A 275 28.79 18.18 9.30
N SER A 276 29.13 19.25 10.03
CA SER A 276 30.11 19.23 11.12
C SER A 276 29.65 18.50 12.39
N GLY A 277 28.41 18.01 12.45
CA GLY A 277 27.81 17.40 13.63
C GLY A 277 27.38 18.42 14.69
N LYS A 278 27.36 19.71 14.38
CA LYS A 278 26.92 20.78 15.27
C LYS A 278 25.48 21.18 14.99
N LYS A 279 24.72 21.44 16.05
CA LYS A 279 23.40 22.07 15.94
C LYS A 279 23.57 23.52 15.47
N GLN A 280 22.80 23.91 14.47
CA GLN A 280 22.72 25.26 13.95
C GLN A 280 21.27 25.70 13.86
N GLN A 281 21.06 27.01 13.76
CA GLN A 281 19.75 27.63 13.74
C GLN A 281 19.68 28.66 12.62
N ILE A 282 18.54 28.69 11.92
CA ILE A 282 18.21 29.71 10.92
C ILE A 282 16.87 30.33 11.32
N ALA A 283 16.82 31.66 11.40
CA ALA A 283 15.56 32.37 11.56
C ALA A 283 14.81 32.42 10.22
N LEU A 284 13.64 31.79 10.16
CA LEU A 284 12.75 31.81 9.00
C LEU A 284 11.69 32.89 9.15
N GLN A 285 11.44 33.62 8.08
CA GLN A 285 10.44 34.67 7.98
C GLN A 285 9.07 34.12 7.56
N PRO A 286 7.98 34.88 7.78
CA PRO A 286 6.70 34.58 7.13
C PRO A 286 6.88 34.46 5.61
N GLY A 287 6.23 33.47 4.99
CA GLY A 287 6.38 33.17 3.58
C GLY A 287 7.59 32.30 3.22
N GLU A 288 8.34 31.81 4.22
CA GLU A 288 9.43 30.85 4.04
C GLU A 288 9.07 29.46 4.57
N LEU A 289 9.75 28.44 4.05
CA LEU A 289 9.85 27.10 4.64
C LEU A 289 11.29 26.60 4.47
N ALA A 290 11.68 25.63 5.29
CA ALA A 290 13.01 25.03 5.18
C ALA A 290 12.97 23.52 5.37
N PHE A 291 13.94 22.86 4.75
CA PHE A 291 14.26 21.45 4.91
C PHE A 291 15.76 21.26 4.71
N THR A 292 16.24 20.02 4.77
CA THR A 292 17.62 19.71 4.41
C THR A 292 17.69 18.74 3.24
N LEU A 293 18.70 18.92 2.41
CA LEU A 293 19.04 18.00 1.32
C LEU A 293 20.55 17.74 1.40
N CYS A 294 20.96 16.47 1.47
CA CYS A 294 22.35 16.10 1.74
C CYS A 294 22.92 16.78 3.01
N GLN A 295 22.05 17.08 3.97
CA GLN A 295 22.32 17.81 5.21
C GLN A 295 22.68 19.31 5.05
N VAL A 296 22.53 19.87 3.84
CA VAL A 296 22.59 21.32 3.60
C VAL A 296 21.17 21.91 3.77
N PRO A 297 20.99 23.00 4.53
CA PRO A 297 19.71 23.68 4.65
C PRO A 297 19.28 24.30 3.31
N VAL A 298 18.06 23.97 2.90
CA VAL A 298 17.39 24.55 1.74
C VAL A 298 16.23 25.39 2.25
N ILE A 299 16.20 26.68 1.90
CA ILE A 299 15.15 27.62 2.27
C ILE A 299 14.38 28.01 1.03
N TYR A 300 13.08 27.77 1.04
CA TYR A 300 12.17 28.19 -0.01
C TYR A 300 11.47 29.47 0.39
N ARG A 301 11.34 30.37 -0.58
CA ARG A 301 10.54 31.59 -0.48
C ARG A 301 9.79 31.83 -1.79
N ARG A 302 8.73 32.62 -1.72
CA ARG A 302 8.03 33.12 -2.92
C ARG A 302 8.67 34.43 -3.36
N GLY A 303 8.81 34.64 -4.66
CA GLY A 303 9.26 35.91 -5.21
C GLY A 303 8.69 36.17 -6.59
N GLU A 304 9.18 37.24 -7.23
CA GLU A 304 8.72 37.62 -8.56
C GLU A 304 9.40 36.83 -9.68
N LYS A 305 10.62 36.32 -9.43
CA LYS A 305 11.45 35.65 -10.42
C LYS A 305 12.06 34.37 -9.83
N PRO A 306 11.95 33.24 -10.56
CA PRO A 306 12.61 32.02 -10.15
C PRO A 306 14.13 32.19 -10.10
N GLY A 307 14.74 31.74 -9.01
CA GLY A 307 16.19 31.86 -8.84
C GLY A 307 16.71 31.07 -7.65
N ILE A 308 17.99 30.71 -7.73
CA ILE A 308 18.70 30.05 -6.65
C ILE A 308 19.86 30.94 -6.20
N THR A 309 20.04 31.08 -4.90
CA THR A 309 21.26 31.64 -4.29
C THR A 309 21.93 30.57 -3.45
N VAL A 310 23.15 30.21 -3.80
CA VAL A 310 23.97 29.26 -3.06
C VAL A 310 24.98 30.06 -2.24
N THR A 311 24.94 29.92 -0.92
CA THR A 311 25.96 30.48 -0.02
C THR A 311 27.01 29.40 0.24
N LEU A 312 28.27 29.71 -0.06
CA LEU A 312 29.42 28.86 0.20
C LEU A 312 29.92 29.06 1.64
N SER A 313 30.73 28.13 2.14
CA SER A 313 31.26 28.14 3.50
C SER A 313 32.23 29.30 3.80
N ASP A 314 32.78 29.94 2.77
CA ASP A 314 33.59 31.17 2.88
C ASP A 314 32.74 32.46 2.87
N GLY A 315 31.41 32.34 2.73
CA GLY A 315 30.45 33.45 2.65
C GLY A 315 30.19 33.96 1.24
N THR A 316 30.86 33.43 0.21
CA THR A 316 30.61 33.78 -1.19
C THR A 316 29.21 33.33 -1.61
N GLU A 317 28.52 34.15 -2.41
CA GLU A 317 27.22 33.82 -2.98
C GLU A 317 27.28 33.61 -4.49
N GLU A 318 26.76 32.48 -4.95
CA GLU A 318 26.50 32.22 -6.36
C GLU A 318 25.01 32.36 -6.65
N LYS A 319 24.66 33.23 -7.61
CA LYS A 319 23.27 33.48 -8.03
C LYS A 319 23.00 32.86 -9.38
N ILE A 320 21.92 32.11 -9.46
CA ILE A 320 21.52 31.35 -10.64
C ILE A 320 20.12 31.80 -11.03
N SER A 321 19.94 32.15 -12.30
CA SER A 321 18.62 32.39 -12.88
C SER A 321 17.92 31.05 -13.12
N GLY A 322 16.66 30.93 -12.70
CA GLY A 322 15.90 29.68 -12.79
C GLY A 322 16.17 28.72 -11.63
N LEU A 323 15.75 27.47 -11.81
CA LEU A 323 15.60 26.48 -10.73
C LEU A 323 16.48 25.24 -10.91
N LEU A 324 17.58 25.37 -11.66
CA LEU A 324 18.51 24.28 -11.96
C LEU A 324 19.92 24.67 -11.50
N LEU A 325 20.51 23.88 -10.61
CA LEU A 325 21.91 24.05 -10.24
C LEU A 325 22.85 23.69 -11.40
N SER A 326 24.03 24.30 -11.41
CA SER A 326 25.12 23.85 -12.28
C SER A 326 25.55 22.43 -11.91
N ASP A 327 26.24 21.76 -12.84
CA ASP A 327 26.82 20.43 -12.58
C ASP A 327 27.77 20.49 -11.38
N GLN A 328 28.67 21.48 -11.36
CA GLN A 328 29.63 21.70 -10.28
C GLN A 328 28.95 21.83 -8.91
N LEU A 329 27.95 22.70 -8.77
CA LEU A 329 27.24 22.92 -7.50
C LEU A 329 26.43 21.68 -7.08
N SER A 330 25.84 20.98 -8.03
CA SER A 330 25.12 19.73 -7.76
C SER A 330 26.07 18.67 -7.19
N GLN A 331 27.25 18.50 -7.79
CA GLN A 331 28.26 17.54 -7.32
C GLN A 331 28.79 17.91 -5.92
N LEU A 332 29.04 19.21 -5.65
CA LEU A 332 29.46 19.67 -4.32
C LEU A 332 28.42 19.34 -3.24
N LEU A 333 27.13 19.50 -3.55
CA LEU A 333 26.04 19.13 -2.65
C LEU A 333 26.01 17.61 -2.40
N PHE A 334 26.06 16.80 -3.47
CA PHE A 334 25.91 15.34 -3.37
C PHE A 334 27.07 14.67 -2.63
N ARG A 335 28.29 15.18 -2.80
CA ARG A 335 29.49 14.67 -2.11
C ARG A 335 29.53 15.02 -0.62
N ARG A 336 28.75 16.02 -0.20
CA ARG A 336 28.70 16.50 1.19
C ARG A 336 30.07 17.02 1.66
N ASP A 337 30.79 17.70 0.77
CA ASP A 337 32.16 18.20 1.02
C ASP A 337 32.20 19.42 1.96
N GLY A 338 31.06 19.91 2.45
CA GLY A 338 30.97 21.06 3.35
C GLY A 338 31.24 22.42 2.69
N VAL A 339 31.37 22.46 1.36
CA VAL A 339 31.60 23.68 0.59
C VAL A 339 30.34 24.54 0.51
N ILE A 340 29.16 23.92 0.41
CA ILE A 340 27.88 24.64 0.40
C ILE A 340 27.36 24.75 1.84
N ASP A 341 27.19 25.98 2.32
CA ASP A 341 26.61 26.27 3.62
C ASP A 341 25.08 26.24 3.58
N LYS A 342 24.49 26.84 2.54
CA LYS A 342 23.03 27.03 2.43
C LYS A 342 22.58 27.23 0.99
N ILE A 343 21.37 26.78 0.67
CA ILE A 343 20.71 27.05 -0.61
C ILE A 343 19.40 27.80 -0.33
N ALA A 344 19.23 28.97 -0.93
CA ALA A 344 17.97 29.69 -0.94
C ALA A 344 17.35 29.60 -2.34
N VAL A 345 16.09 29.17 -2.40
CA VAL A 345 15.33 29.03 -3.65
C VAL A 345 14.14 29.96 -3.62
N THR A 346 14.00 30.74 -4.68
CA THR A 346 12.86 31.62 -4.93
C THR A 346 12.10 31.04 -6.11
N PHE A 347 10.80 30.84 -5.94
CA PHE A 347 9.87 30.45 -7.02
C PHE A 347 9.06 31.63 -7.49
#